data_AF-Q06DJ2-F1
#
_entry.id   AF-Q06DJ2-F1
#
_cell.length_a   1.000
_cell.length_b   1.000
_cell.length_c   1.000
_cell.angle_alpha   90.00
_cell.angle_beta   90.00
_cell.angle_gamma   90.00
#
_symmetry.space_group_name_H-M   'P 1'
#
loop_
_entity.id
_entity.type
_entity.pdbx_description
1 polymer ?
#
loop_
_entity_poly.entity_id
_entity_poly.type
_entity_poly.pdbx_seq_one_letter_code
_entity_poly.pdbx_strand_id
1 'polypeptide(L)'
;GIAVTYNGEEIAMVDQWISGMALGRDPAACNADPETYMLYSRDPVRTPFQWNNGTNAGFSNASHTWLPVADGYKELNVAAQLSAPRSHLKTFMQLTSYRKRRLLAEGDFNLQLVGSNLVLYKRAVPRVGYVVVALNFGSEPAELPLAQVFPGTGERWLKVIASSLQVNSTSGTWINVRLFKLPANSGIVLERLTGRNDVVA
;
A
#
# COMPACT_ATOMS: atom_id res chain seq x y z
N GLY A 1 -7.69 -14.10 4.96
CA GLY A 1 -7.25 -14.62 3.64
C GLY A 1 -5.79 -14.28 3.37
N ILE A 2 -5.27 -14.77 2.26
CA ILE A 2 -3.88 -14.59 1.82
C ILE A 2 -3.76 -13.24 1.08
N ALA A 3 -2.70 -12.49 1.36
CA ALA A 3 -2.31 -11.32 0.56
C ALA A 3 -1.15 -11.74 -0.35
N VAL A 4 -1.24 -11.39 -1.63
CA VAL A 4 -0.21 -11.63 -2.62
C VAL A 4 0.36 -10.25 -2.99
N THR A 5 1.68 -10.17 -3.09
CA THR A 5 2.40 -8.93 -3.42
C THR A 5 3.36 -9.21 -4.55
N TYR A 6 3.33 -8.40 -5.60
CA TYR A 6 4.29 -8.44 -6.69
C TYR A 6 5.56 -7.68 -6.32
N ASN A 7 6.70 -8.15 -6.81
CA ASN A 7 8.02 -7.59 -6.49
C ASN A 7 8.08 -6.10 -6.89
N GLY A 8 8.29 -5.21 -5.92
CA GLY A 8 8.34 -3.76 -6.12
C GLY A 8 7.11 -3.01 -5.58
N GLU A 9 5.98 -3.67 -5.36
CA GLU A 9 4.78 -3.04 -4.80
C GLU A 9 5.03 -2.48 -3.38
N GLU A 10 5.86 -3.14 -2.59
CA GLU A 10 6.19 -2.72 -1.22
C GLU A 10 6.95 -1.40 -1.16
N ILE A 11 7.67 -1.05 -2.22
CA ILE A 11 8.35 0.24 -2.39
C ILE A 11 7.65 1.14 -3.42
N ALA A 12 6.50 0.74 -3.94
CA ALA A 12 5.77 1.44 -4.99
C ALA A 12 6.60 1.69 -6.27
N MET A 13 7.32 0.67 -6.75
CA MET A 13 7.95 0.73 -8.08
C MET A 13 6.91 1.06 -9.15
N VAL A 14 7.31 1.89 -10.10
CA VAL A 14 6.51 2.29 -11.25
C VAL A 14 7.06 1.65 -12.51
N ASP A 15 6.18 1.48 -13.49
CA ASP A 15 6.54 1.01 -14.82
C ASP A 15 7.58 1.94 -15.45
N GLN A 16 8.62 1.33 -16.03
CA GLN A 16 9.64 2.07 -16.77
C GLN A 16 9.34 2.01 -18.27
N TRP A 17 9.51 3.15 -18.93
CA TRP A 17 9.52 3.18 -20.38
C TRP A 17 10.75 2.45 -20.94
N ILE A 18 10.52 1.46 -21.80
CA ILE A 18 11.58 0.69 -22.46
C ILE A 18 11.62 1.11 -23.93
N SER A 19 12.62 1.90 -24.32
CA SER A 19 12.67 2.48 -25.67
C SER A 19 13.04 1.45 -26.74
N GLY A 20 12.02 0.93 -27.42
CA GLY A 20 12.14 0.13 -28.64
C GLY A 20 12.48 -1.35 -28.43
N MET A 21 12.34 -2.12 -29.51
CA MET A 21 12.60 -3.57 -29.52
C MET A 21 14.08 -3.93 -29.26
N ALA A 22 15.01 -2.98 -29.35
CA ALA A 22 16.43 -3.20 -29.08
C ALA A 22 16.73 -3.41 -27.59
N LEU A 23 15.95 -2.76 -26.71
CA LEU A 23 16.03 -2.92 -25.27
C LEU A 23 15.00 -3.92 -24.74
N GLY A 24 13.89 -4.09 -25.46
CA GLY A 24 12.88 -5.10 -25.16
C GLY A 24 13.43 -6.52 -25.25
N ARG A 25 13.05 -7.36 -24.29
CA ARG A 25 13.40 -8.78 -24.22
C ARG A 25 12.17 -9.67 -24.23
N ASP A 26 10.97 -9.11 -24.11
CA ASP A 26 9.73 -9.88 -24.10
C ASP A 26 9.42 -10.49 -25.47
N PRO A 27 9.36 -11.84 -25.60
CA PRO A 27 8.98 -12.48 -26.86
C PRO A 27 7.62 -12.02 -27.40
N ALA A 28 6.67 -11.66 -26.54
CA ALA A 28 5.36 -11.16 -26.98
C ALA A 28 5.49 -9.81 -27.71
N ALA A 29 6.36 -8.93 -27.22
CA ALA A 29 6.65 -7.65 -27.86
C ALA A 29 7.56 -7.80 -29.08
N CYS A 30 8.55 -8.71 -29.01
CA CYS A 30 9.46 -8.98 -30.13
C CYS A 30 8.76 -9.56 -31.36
N ASN A 31 7.64 -10.27 -31.16
CA ASN A 31 6.82 -10.84 -32.24
C ASN A 31 5.68 -9.91 -32.71
N ALA A 32 5.58 -8.70 -32.16
CA ALA A 32 4.59 -7.69 -32.53
C ALA A 32 5.16 -6.64 -33.49
N ASP A 33 4.30 -5.80 -34.04
CA ASP A 33 4.74 -4.68 -34.90
C ASP A 33 5.53 -3.65 -34.08
N PRO A 34 6.60 -3.04 -34.64
CA PRO A 34 7.39 -2.02 -33.95
C PRO A 34 6.59 -0.80 -33.48
N GLU A 35 5.43 -0.53 -34.10
CA GLU A 35 4.52 0.55 -33.71
C GLU A 35 3.61 0.18 -32.53
N THR A 36 3.35 -1.12 -32.31
CA THR A 36 2.38 -1.62 -31.32
C THR A 36 3.00 -2.48 -30.22
N TYR A 37 4.31 -2.75 -30.26
CA TYR A 37 5.01 -3.67 -29.33
C TYR A 37 4.73 -3.41 -27.85
N MET A 38 4.52 -2.14 -27.45
CA MET A 38 4.25 -1.76 -26.07
C MET A 38 2.89 -2.21 -25.56
N LEU A 39 1.92 -2.41 -26.44
CA LEU A 39 0.62 -2.99 -26.06
C LEU A 39 0.77 -4.45 -25.58
N TYR A 40 1.87 -5.10 -25.95
CA TYR A 40 2.15 -6.50 -25.64
C TYR A 40 3.33 -6.70 -24.69
N SER A 41 4.17 -5.67 -24.49
CA SER A 41 5.38 -5.78 -23.69
C SER A 41 5.09 -5.83 -22.20
N ARG A 42 5.64 -6.84 -21.54
CA ARG A 42 5.66 -6.98 -20.07
C ARG A 42 6.97 -6.48 -19.47
N ASP A 43 7.90 -5.99 -20.28
CA ASP A 43 9.19 -5.50 -19.80
C ASP A 43 9.11 -4.30 -18.84
N PRO A 44 8.16 -3.34 -18.99
CA PRO A 44 8.02 -2.22 -18.05
C PRO A 44 7.84 -2.63 -16.59
N VAL A 45 7.15 -3.76 -16.34
CA VAL A 45 6.89 -4.31 -15.00
C VAL A 45 7.95 -5.33 -14.55
N ARG A 46 9.03 -5.50 -15.32
CA ARG A 46 10.10 -6.48 -15.06
C ARG A 46 11.47 -5.83 -14.86
N THR A 47 11.52 -4.51 -14.78
CA THR A 47 12.78 -3.80 -14.59
C THR A 47 13.48 -4.23 -13.31
N PRO A 48 14.83 -4.16 -13.27
CA PRO A 48 15.59 -4.53 -12.09
C PRO A 48 15.10 -3.83 -10.82
N PHE A 49 15.09 -4.58 -9.72
CA PHE A 49 14.62 -4.09 -8.43
C PHE A 49 15.53 -2.99 -7.85
N GLN A 50 14.93 -2.02 -7.16
CA GLN A 50 15.59 -0.78 -6.76
C GLN A 50 16.04 -0.83 -5.28
N TRP A 51 17.21 -1.41 -5.02
CA TRP A 51 17.75 -1.58 -3.66
C TRP A 51 18.31 -0.28 -3.06
N ASN A 52 19.07 0.49 -3.84
CA ASN A 52 19.72 1.73 -3.40
C ASN A 52 19.95 2.68 -4.57
N ASN A 53 20.64 3.81 -4.34
CA ASN A 53 20.94 4.83 -5.34
C ASN A 53 22.28 4.63 -6.08
N GLY A 54 22.94 3.49 -5.89
CA GLY A 54 24.20 3.13 -6.53
C GLY A 54 24.02 2.55 -7.94
N THR A 55 25.11 2.04 -8.52
CA THR A 55 25.12 1.44 -9.86
C THR A 55 23.98 0.42 -10.04
N ASN A 56 23.20 0.59 -11.11
CA ASN A 56 22.01 -0.21 -11.43
C ASN A 56 21.05 -0.40 -10.25
N ALA A 57 20.81 0.66 -9.46
CA ALA A 57 20.02 0.62 -8.23
C ALA A 57 20.47 -0.40 -7.19
N GLY A 58 21.73 -0.82 -7.20
CA GLY A 58 22.25 -1.88 -6.35
C GLY A 58 21.82 -3.29 -6.77
N PHE A 59 21.14 -3.46 -7.90
CA PHE A 59 20.79 -4.77 -8.45
C PHE A 59 22.02 -5.52 -9.00
N SER A 60 22.95 -4.79 -9.60
CA SER A 60 24.16 -5.37 -10.21
C SER A 60 25.29 -4.35 -10.31
N ASN A 61 26.53 -4.82 -10.19
CA ASN A 61 27.74 -4.02 -10.44
C ASN A 61 28.23 -4.10 -11.90
N ALA A 62 27.53 -4.86 -12.77
CA ALA A 62 27.87 -4.94 -14.18
C ALA A 62 27.67 -3.58 -14.88
N SER A 63 28.30 -3.41 -16.05
CA SER A 63 28.12 -2.19 -16.84
C SER A 63 26.69 -2.02 -17.37
N HIS A 64 25.98 -3.12 -17.61
CA HIS A 64 24.60 -3.13 -18.09
C HIS A 64 23.80 -4.27 -17.45
N THR A 65 22.50 -4.06 -17.25
CA THR A 65 21.51 -5.07 -16.83
C THR A 65 20.76 -5.63 -18.03
N TRP A 66 20.04 -6.74 -17.82
CA TRP A 66 19.29 -7.43 -18.88
C TRP A 66 18.09 -6.60 -19.41
N LEU A 67 17.50 -5.78 -18.55
CA LEU A 67 16.59 -4.66 -18.84
C LEU A 67 17.11 -3.39 -18.15
N PRO A 68 16.83 -2.19 -18.67
CA PRO A 68 17.23 -0.94 -18.02
C PRO A 68 16.56 -0.79 -16.66
N VAL A 69 17.28 -0.18 -15.72
CA VAL A 69 16.75 0.24 -14.41
C VAL A 69 15.84 1.45 -14.60
N ALA A 70 14.79 1.56 -13.78
CA ALA A 70 13.87 2.69 -13.88
C ALA A 70 14.54 4.03 -13.55
N ASP A 71 14.20 5.11 -14.27
CA ASP A 71 14.92 6.39 -14.20
C ASP A 71 14.91 7.03 -12.78
N GLY A 72 13.84 6.81 -12.00
CA GLY A 72 13.65 7.38 -10.66
C GLY A 72 14.29 6.59 -9.51
N TYR A 73 15.13 5.58 -9.78
CA TYR A 73 15.64 4.68 -8.74
C TYR A 73 16.50 5.36 -7.67
N LYS A 74 17.07 6.54 -7.95
CA LYS A 74 17.94 7.23 -7.00
C LYS A 74 17.17 7.76 -5.79
N GLU A 75 15.91 8.11 -6.00
CA GLU A 75 14.98 8.59 -4.96
C GLU A 75 14.05 7.47 -4.49
N LEU A 76 13.53 6.66 -5.43
CA LEU A 76 12.63 5.54 -5.14
C LEU A 76 13.44 4.25 -5.00
N ASN A 77 13.88 3.94 -3.79
CA ASN A 77 14.58 2.68 -3.52
C ASN A 77 14.42 2.26 -2.06
N VAL A 78 14.76 1.00 -1.76
CA VAL A 78 14.68 0.44 -0.40
C VAL A 78 15.47 1.28 0.61
N ALA A 79 16.73 1.62 0.32
CA ALA A 79 17.59 2.36 1.25
C ALA A 79 17.00 3.73 1.61
N ALA A 80 16.54 4.49 0.61
CA ALA A 80 15.87 5.77 0.81
C ALA A 80 14.60 5.61 1.65
N GLN A 81 13.75 4.63 1.34
CA GLN A 81 12.51 4.41 2.08
C GLN A 81 12.70 3.90 3.51
N LEU A 82 13.78 3.16 3.79
CA LEU A 82 14.15 2.79 5.17
C LEU A 82 14.62 4.01 5.98
N SER A 83 15.38 4.92 5.36
CA SER A 83 15.85 6.15 6.03
C SER A 83 14.74 7.17 6.25
N ALA A 84 13.78 7.29 5.34
CA ALA A 84 12.73 8.30 5.39
C ALA A 84 11.81 8.12 6.63
N PRO A 85 11.40 9.18 7.35
CA PRO A 85 10.52 9.05 8.52
C PRO A 85 9.21 8.31 8.22
N ARG A 86 8.69 8.48 7.01
CA ARG A 86 7.53 7.78 6.45
C ARG A 86 7.82 7.36 5.02
N SER A 87 7.37 6.18 4.64
CA SER A 87 7.56 5.62 3.28
C SER A 87 6.56 4.50 3.01
N HIS A 88 6.40 4.11 1.74
CA HIS A 88 5.57 2.97 1.37
C HIS A 88 6.06 1.68 2.03
N LEU A 89 7.38 1.46 2.05
CA LEU A 89 7.99 0.30 2.70
C LEU A 89 7.69 0.23 4.20
N LYS A 90 7.76 1.35 4.92
CA LYS A 90 7.43 1.38 6.35
C LYS A 90 5.95 1.09 6.59
N THR A 91 5.06 1.62 5.75
CA THR A 91 3.63 1.29 5.80
C THR A 91 3.40 -0.20 5.50
N PHE A 92 4.08 -0.77 4.51
CA PHE A 92 4.00 -2.20 4.19
C PHE A 92 4.47 -3.07 5.36
N MET A 93 5.61 -2.76 5.98
CA MET A 93 6.11 -3.44 7.18
C MET A 93 5.14 -3.35 8.36
N GLN A 94 4.54 -2.18 8.59
CA GLN A 94 3.53 -1.99 9.64
C GLN A 94 2.29 -2.87 9.39
N LEU A 95 1.76 -2.85 8.17
CA LEU A 95 0.56 -3.62 7.81
C LEU A 95 0.82 -5.13 7.87
N THR A 96 1.95 -5.61 7.34
CA THR A 96 2.32 -7.03 7.40
C THR A 96 2.55 -7.52 8.82
N SER A 97 3.19 -6.71 9.67
CA SER A 97 3.31 -7.01 11.10
C SER A 97 1.94 -7.04 11.79
N TYR A 98 1.04 -6.11 11.46
CA TYR A 98 -0.28 -6.02 12.08
C TYR A 98 -1.24 -7.12 11.61
N ARG A 99 -1.06 -7.68 10.41
CA ARG A 99 -1.83 -8.84 9.92
C ARG A 99 -1.76 -10.07 10.81
N LYS A 100 -0.68 -10.22 11.59
CA LYS A 100 -0.50 -11.32 12.55
C LYS A 100 -1.32 -11.16 13.83
N ARG A 101 -1.95 -10.00 14.03
CA ARG A 101 -2.76 -9.67 15.20
C ARG A 101 -4.16 -10.28 15.08
N ARG A 102 -4.73 -10.71 16.22
CA ARG A 102 -6.06 -11.34 16.30
C ARG A 102 -7.13 -10.63 15.48
N LEU A 103 -7.22 -9.30 15.56
CA LEU A 103 -8.25 -8.55 14.82
C LEU A 103 -8.20 -8.77 13.30
N LEU A 104 -7.03 -8.87 12.68
CA LEU A 104 -6.92 -9.14 11.23
C LEU A 104 -6.83 -10.62 10.89
N ALA A 105 -6.25 -11.44 11.77
CA ALA A 105 -6.10 -12.88 11.57
C ALA A 105 -7.44 -13.63 11.72
N GLU A 106 -8.19 -13.32 12.79
CA GLU A 106 -9.38 -14.07 13.23
C GLU A 106 -10.69 -13.30 12.99
N GLY A 107 -10.64 -11.96 12.95
CA GLY A 107 -11.85 -11.15 13.02
C GLY A 107 -12.82 -11.36 11.86
N ASP A 108 -14.11 -11.16 12.12
CA ASP A 108 -15.15 -11.20 11.08
C ASP A 108 -14.88 -10.15 10.01
N PHE A 109 -15.44 -10.28 8.81
CA PHE A 109 -15.29 -9.31 7.72
C PHE A 109 -16.62 -8.66 7.37
N ASN A 110 -16.71 -7.34 7.53
CA ASN A 110 -17.88 -6.55 7.13
C ASN A 110 -17.41 -5.36 6.26
N LEU A 111 -17.79 -5.37 4.99
CA LEU A 111 -17.46 -4.35 3.99
C LEU A 111 -18.66 -3.45 3.74
N GLN A 112 -18.43 -2.14 3.63
CA GLN A 112 -19.42 -1.12 3.35
C GLN A 112 -18.87 -0.17 2.29
N LEU A 113 -19.74 0.20 1.36
CA LEU A 113 -19.47 1.24 0.36
C LEU A 113 -20.28 2.47 0.74
N VAL A 114 -19.61 3.62 0.86
CA VAL A 114 -20.24 4.90 1.18
C VAL A 114 -20.09 5.83 -0.02
N GLY A 115 -21.22 6.15 -0.66
CA GLY A 115 -21.20 6.84 -1.94
C GLY A 115 -20.48 6.03 -3.01
N SER A 116 -19.78 6.70 -3.93
CA SER A 116 -19.05 6.06 -5.03
C SER A 116 -17.58 5.76 -4.72
N ASN A 117 -17.02 6.41 -3.69
CA ASN A 117 -15.58 6.59 -3.57
C ASN A 117 -14.98 6.11 -2.24
N LEU A 118 -15.80 5.89 -1.20
CA LEU A 118 -15.31 5.51 0.12
C LEU A 118 -15.61 4.04 0.40
N VAL A 119 -14.54 3.25 0.52
CA VAL A 119 -14.61 1.83 0.90
C VAL A 119 -14.19 1.70 2.35
N LEU A 120 -15.09 1.14 3.16
CA LEU A 120 -14.85 0.89 4.58
C LEU A 120 -14.98 -0.61 4.84
N TYR A 121 -14.03 -1.21 5.54
CA TYR A 121 -14.28 -2.53 6.11
C TYR A 121 -13.88 -2.61 7.58
N LYS A 122 -14.68 -3.34 8.35
CA LYS A 122 -14.45 -3.62 9.76
C LYS A 122 -14.03 -5.09 9.93
N ARG A 123 -13.04 -5.30 10.78
CA ARG A 123 -12.77 -6.61 11.39
C ARG A 123 -12.92 -6.53 12.89
N ALA A 124 -13.63 -7.48 13.48
CA ALA A 124 -13.92 -7.47 14.92
C ALA A 124 -13.76 -8.86 15.53
N VAL A 125 -13.29 -8.90 16.77
CA VAL A 125 -13.22 -10.14 17.57
C VAL A 125 -13.83 -9.83 18.94
N PRO A 126 -14.82 -10.64 19.41
CA PRO A 126 -15.43 -10.45 20.72
C PRO A 126 -14.37 -10.39 21.85
N ARG A 127 -14.53 -9.42 22.77
CA ARG A 127 -13.61 -9.17 23.90
C ARG A 127 -12.17 -8.77 23.51
N VAL A 128 -11.88 -8.54 22.23
CA VAL A 128 -10.60 -7.95 21.78
C VAL A 128 -10.83 -6.52 21.30
N GLY A 129 -11.85 -6.30 20.46
CA GLY A 129 -12.17 -5.00 19.90
C GLY A 129 -12.45 -5.07 18.40
N TYR A 130 -12.13 -4.01 17.68
CA TYR A 130 -12.26 -3.93 16.23
C TYR A 130 -11.19 -3.06 15.57
N VAL A 131 -10.96 -3.33 14.29
CA VAL A 131 -10.19 -2.48 13.38
C VAL A 131 -11.08 -2.08 12.21
N VAL A 132 -11.01 -0.81 11.81
CA VAL A 132 -11.61 -0.30 10.58
C VAL A 132 -10.50 0.09 9.63
N VAL A 133 -10.64 -0.33 8.38
CA VAL A 133 -9.84 0.16 7.27
C VAL A 133 -10.73 1.04 6.41
N ALA A 134 -10.29 2.26 6.17
CA ALA A 134 -10.98 3.23 5.34
C ALA A 134 -10.09 3.60 4.15
N LEU A 135 -10.64 3.52 2.95
CA LEU A 135 -9.97 3.82 1.69
C LEU A 135 -10.82 4.83 0.92
N ASN A 136 -10.28 6.03 0.71
CA ASN A 136 -10.90 7.08 -0.09
C ASN A 136 -10.28 7.09 -1.48
N PHE A 137 -11.03 6.56 -2.45
CA PHE A 137 -10.70 6.57 -3.88
C PHE A 137 -11.22 7.83 -4.59
N GLY A 138 -11.80 8.78 -3.85
CA GLY A 138 -12.30 10.03 -4.38
C GLY A 138 -11.21 11.08 -4.52
N SER A 139 -11.55 12.14 -5.24
CA SER A 139 -10.71 13.32 -5.44
C SER A 139 -10.81 14.35 -4.30
N GLU A 140 -11.74 14.16 -3.35
CA GLU A 140 -11.99 15.09 -2.25
C GLU A 140 -11.87 14.41 -0.88
N PRO A 141 -11.54 15.15 0.20
CA PRO A 141 -11.55 14.61 1.56
C PRO A 141 -12.94 14.08 1.97
N ALA A 142 -12.97 12.88 2.56
CA ALA A 142 -14.20 12.19 2.95
C ALA A 142 -14.35 12.08 4.47
N GLU A 143 -15.57 12.26 4.98
CA GLU A 143 -15.91 11.95 6.37
C GLU A 143 -16.05 10.45 6.58
N LEU A 144 -15.86 9.98 7.81
CA LEU A 144 -15.94 8.57 8.16
C LEU A 144 -17.23 8.27 8.96
N PRO A 145 -18.33 7.82 8.31
CA PRO A 145 -19.61 7.58 8.98
C PRO A 145 -19.65 6.24 9.74
N LEU A 146 -18.62 5.95 10.55
CA LEU A 146 -18.39 4.62 11.13
C LEU A 146 -19.60 4.12 11.91
N ALA A 147 -20.15 4.93 12.81
CA ALA A 147 -21.31 4.55 13.63
C ALA A 147 -22.60 4.30 12.82
N GLN A 148 -22.72 4.90 11.64
CA GLN A 148 -23.88 4.71 10.76
C GLN A 148 -23.78 3.37 10.02
N VAL A 149 -22.60 3.02 9.54
CA VAL A 149 -22.38 1.82 8.70
C VAL A 149 -21.97 0.58 9.49
N PHE A 150 -21.41 0.78 10.69
CA PHE A 150 -21.02 -0.29 11.60
C PHE A 150 -21.65 -0.05 12.98
N PRO A 151 -22.79 -0.69 13.28
CA PRO A 151 -23.37 -0.65 14.62
C PRO A 151 -22.34 -1.03 15.69
N GLY A 152 -22.36 -0.29 16.80
CA GLY A 152 -21.42 -0.47 17.92
C GLY A 152 -20.06 0.22 17.77
N THR A 153 -19.83 1.03 16.73
CA THR A 153 -18.60 1.85 16.60
C THR A 153 -18.89 3.33 16.87
N GLY A 154 -19.41 3.63 18.07
CA GLY A 154 -19.81 4.98 18.48
C GLY A 154 -18.67 5.84 19.05
N GLU A 155 -17.51 5.21 19.28
CA GLU A 155 -16.34 5.83 19.89
C GLU A 155 -15.83 7.02 19.09
N ARG A 156 -15.44 8.05 19.83
CA ARG A 156 -14.88 9.27 19.24
C ARG A 156 -13.42 9.11 18.87
N TRP A 157 -12.65 8.38 19.68
CA TRP A 157 -11.21 8.28 19.55
C TRP A 157 -10.80 6.88 19.13
N LEU A 158 -10.08 6.79 18.01
CA LEU A 158 -9.47 5.55 17.53
C LEU A 158 -7.98 5.74 17.32
N LYS A 159 -7.22 4.67 17.57
CA LYS A 159 -5.78 4.66 17.40
C LYS A 159 -5.43 4.39 15.94
N VAL A 160 -4.55 5.18 15.36
CA VAL A 160 -4.02 4.96 14.02
C VAL A 160 -2.99 3.84 14.07
N ILE A 161 -3.17 2.82 13.24
CA ILE A 161 -2.23 1.71 13.08
C ILE A 161 -1.29 1.96 11.91
N ALA A 162 -1.85 2.37 10.78
CA ALA A 162 -1.13 2.72 9.56
C ALA A 162 -1.94 3.74 8.77
N SER A 163 -1.26 4.56 7.96
CA SER A 163 -1.91 5.59 7.15
C SER A 163 -1.08 5.91 5.91
N SER A 164 -1.73 6.27 4.81
CA SER A 164 -1.06 6.72 3.60
C SER A 164 -0.27 8.01 3.84
N LEU A 165 0.71 8.29 2.98
CA LEU A 165 1.62 9.44 3.13
C LEU A 165 0.89 10.80 3.13
N GLN A 166 -0.25 10.90 2.46
CA GLN A 166 -1.13 12.08 2.40
C GLN A 166 -1.85 12.35 3.74
N VAL A 167 -1.89 11.38 4.65
CA VAL A 167 -2.57 11.50 5.94
C VAL A 167 -1.58 12.00 6.98
N ASN A 168 -1.87 13.10 7.66
CA ASN A 168 -0.97 13.68 8.67
C ASN A 168 -0.83 12.82 9.93
N SER A 169 -1.88 12.09 10.33
CA SER A 169 -1.86 11.25 11.52
C SER A 169 -1.04 9.98 11.29
N THR A 170 -0.06 9.74 12.15
CA THR A 170 0.89 8.61 12.05
C THR A 170 0.53 7.46 12.98
N SER A 171 1.15 6.30 12.77
CA SER A 171 0.99 5.12 13.63
C SER A 171 1.20 5.45 15.10
N GLY A 172 0.32 4.96 15.96
CA GLY A 172 0.35 5.19 17.41
C GLY A 172 -0.45 6.39 17.89
N THR A 173 -0.76 7.35 17.01
CA THR A 173 -1.56 8.54 17.37
C THR A 173 -3.05 8.20 17.51
N TRP A 174 -3.79 9.06 18.21
CA TRP A 174 -5.24 8.94 18.35
C TRP A 174 -5.93 10.05 17.58
N ILE A 175 -6.96 9.72 16.82
CA ILE A 175 -7.75 10.70 16.06
C ILE A 175 -9.19 10.73 16.55
N ASN A 176 -9.79 11.92 16.53
CA ASN A 176 -11.24 12.06 16.69
C ASN A 176 -11.91 11.81 15.34
N VAL A 177 -12.52 10.64 15.17
CA VAL A 177 -13.09 10.23 13.87
C VAL A 177 -14.27 11.09 13.41
N ARG A 178 -14.91 11.83 14.32
CA ARG A 178 -16.01 12.76 13.97
C ARG A 178 -15.52 14.08 13.39
N LEU A 179 -14.25 14.43 13.65
CA LEU A 179 -13.63 15.67 13.15
C LEU A 179 -12.59 15.39 12.06
N PHE A 180 -12.24 14.12 11.86
CA PHE A 180 -11.26 13.71 10.89
C PHE A 180 -11.89 13.54 9.51
N LYS A 181 -11.27 14.15 8.50
CA LYS A 181 -11.55 13.89 7.09
C LYS A 181 -10.38 13.13 6.49
N LEU A 182 -10.67 11.98 5.88
CA LEU A 182 -9.68 11.18 5.17
C LEU A 182 -9.37 11.87 3.83
N PRO A 183 -8.12 12.31 3.56
CA PRO A 183 -7.75 12.95 2.30
C PRO A 183 -8.12 12.12 1.06
N ALA A 184 -8.20 12.79 -0.08
CA ALA A 184 -8.36 12.16 -1.39
C ALA A 184 -7.24 11.14 -1.65
N ASN A 185 -7.55 10.08 -2.42
CA ASN A 185 -6.60 9.04 -2.83
C ASN A 185 -5.74 8.49 -1.68
N SER A 186 -6.37 8.24 -0.52
CA SER A 186 -5.65 7.87 0.70
C SER A 186 -6.39 6.81 1.50
N GLY A 187 -5.65 6.14 2.40
CA GLY A 187 -6.16 5.12 3.27
C GLY A 187 -5.67 5.27 4.71
N ILE A 188 -6.46 4.77 5.66
CA ILE A 188 -6.13 4.74 7.08
C ILE A 188 -6.66 3.47 7.74
N VAL A 189 -5.88 2.94 8.68
CA VAL A 189 -6.25 1.79 9.53
C VAL A 189 -6.40 2.28 10.96
N LEU A 190 -7.58 2.07 11.54
CA LEU A 190 -8.00 2.57 12.84
C LEU A 190 -8.39 1.43 13.77
N GLU A 191 -7.83 1.40 14.98
CA GLU A 191 -8.05 0.36 15.97
C GLU A 191 -8.78 0.90 17.21
N ARG A 192 -9.66 0.06 17.74
CA ARG A 192 -10.28 0.20 19.04
C ARG A 192 -10.17 -1.14 19.79
N LEU A 193 -9.47 -1.15 20.93
CA LEU A 193 -9.29 -2.36 21.74
C LEU A 193 -10.13 -2.35 23.01
N THR A 194 -10.87 -3.43 23.25
CA THR A 194 -11.54 -3.74 24.52
C THR A 194 -10.84 -4.85 25.30
N GLY A 195 -9.86 -5.54 24.69
CA GLY A 195 -9.00 -6.53 25.33
C GLY A 195 -7.69 -6.74 24.56
N ARG A 196 -7.03 -7.88 24.77
CA ARG A 196 -5.69 -8.16 24.20
C ARG A 196 -5.75 -8.54 22.73
N ASN A 197 -5.04 -7.78 21.90
CA ASN A 197 -4.84 -8.05 20.48
C ASN A 197 -3.45 -8.68 20.24
N ASP A 198 -3.29 -9.92 20.69
CA ASP A 198 -2.01 -10.63 20.65
C ASP A 198 -1.64 -11.06 19.21
N VAL A 199 -0.39 -11.49 19.02
CA VAL A 199 0.06 -12.11 17.76
C VAL A 199 -0.32 -13.58 17.79
N VAL A 200 -0.98 -14.06 16.73
CA VAL A 200 -1.53 -15.43 16.62
C VAL A 200 -1.09 -16.18 15.36
N ALA A 201 -0.20 -15.58 14.56
CA ALA A 201 0.37 -16.12 13.34
C ALA A 201 1.84 -15.73 13.18
#